data_AF-A0A0H5Q026-F1
#
_entry.id   AF-A0A0H5Q026-F1
#
_cell.length_a   1.000
_cell.length_b   1.000
_cell.length_c   1.000
_cell.angle_alpha   90.00
_cell.angle_beta   90.00
_cell.angle_gamma   90.00
#
_symmetry.space_group_name_H-M   'P 1'
#
loop_
_entity.id
_entity.type
_entity.pdbx_description
1 polymer ?
#
loop_
_entity_poly.entity_id
_entity_poly.type
_entity_poly.pdbx_seq_one_letter_code
_entity_poly.pdbx_strand_id
1 'polypeptide(L)' 'MGMPSHLGLDDFPDDVADEFPSDVKLALFRRARAGAALRLYRRRGWNDHAVRFQYDRAAAELAIALDRWEHRETNPTLF' A
#
# COMPACT_ATOMS: atom_id res chain seq x y z
N MET A 1 9.33 13.43 26.03
CA MET A 1 8.05 13.46 25.31
C MET A 1 8.23 12.69 24.02
N GLY A 2 7.66 11.49 23.93
CA GLY A 2 7.72 10.67 22.71
C GLY A 2 6.73 11.20 21.68
N MET A 3 7.21 11.56 20.50
CA MET A 3 6.37 11.89 19.36
C MET A 3 5.61 10.63 18.92
N PRO A 4 4.31 10.69 18.61
CA PRO A 4 3.63 9.56 18.00
C PRO A 4 4.22 9.38 16.60
N SER A 5 5.08 8.38 16.43
CA SER A 5 5.51 7.92 15.12
C SER A 5 4.28 7.36 14.42
N HIS A 6 3.69 8.16 13.54
CA HIS A 6 2.76 7.69 12.52
C HIS A 6 3.57 6.81 11.57
N LEU A 7 3.86 5.56 11.98
CA LEU A 7 4.40 4.50 11.14
C LEU A 7 3.31 4.10 10.13
N GLY A 8 2.98 5.03 9.25
CA GLY A 8 2.38 4.73 7.97
C GLY A 8 3.50 4.24 7.07
N LEU A 9 3.16 3.36 6.14
CA LEU A 9 4.00 2.88 5.04
C LEU A 9 4.62 3.99 4.14
N ASP A 10 4.59 5.26 4.55
CA ASP A 10 5.43 6.31 3.96
C ASP A 10 6.91 6.15 4.35
N ASP A 11 7.19 5.41 5.44
CA ASP A 11 8.55 5.07 5.92
C ASP A 11 8.97 3.66 5.47
N PHE A 12 8.34 3.13 4.41
CA PHE A 12 8.74 1.85 3.84
C PHE A 12 10.05 2.07 3.07
N PRO A 13 11.17 1.40 3.43
CA PRO A 13 12.45 1.64 2.79
C PRO A 13 12.35 1.35 1.30
N ASP A 14 12.76 2.30 0.46
CA ASP A 14 12.82 2.14 -1.00
C ASP A 14 13.64 0.89 -1.37
N ASP A 15 14.68 0.58 -0.58
CA ASP A 15 15.55 -0.59 -0.74
C ASP A 15 14.78 -1.93 -0.70
N VAL A 16 13.77 -2.04 0.16
CA VAL A 16 12.94 -3.25 0.30
C VAL A 16 11.84 -3.27 -0.75
N ALA A 17 11.35 -2.09 -1.15
CA ALA A 17 10.40 -1.97 -2.24
C ALA A 17 11.01 -2.51 -3.55
N ASP A 18 12.31 -2.35 -3.76
CA ASP A 18 13.01 -2.76 -4.97
C ASP A 18 13.11 -4.28 -5.19
N GLU A 19 13.03 -5.07 -4.13
CA GLU A 19 13.07 -6.54 -4.20
C GLU A 19 11.71 -7.15 -4.62
N PHE A 20 10.61 -6.39 -4.48
CA PHE A 20 9.29 -6.89 -4.82
C PHE A 20 9.05 -6.96 -6.35
N PRO A 21 8.21 -7.90 -6.81
CA PRO A 21 7.80 -7.93 -8.20
C PRO A 21 6.96 -6.70 -8.59
N SER A 22 6.90 -6.42 -9.89
CA SER A 22 6.30 -5.19 -10.44
C SER A 22 4.81 -5.03 -10.12
N ASP A 23 4.07 -6.12 -9.95
CA ASP A 23 2.66 -6.13 -9.54
C ASP A 23 2.47 -5.69 -8.09
N VAL A 24 3.31 -6.17 -7.17
CA VAL A 24 3.33 -5.74 -5.76
C VAL A 24 3.76 -4.27 -5.65
N LYS A 25 4.82 -3.88 -6.38
CA LYS A 25 5.28 -2.48 -6.44
C LYS A 25 4.17 -1.53 -6.90
N LEU A 26 3.45 -1.89 -7.97
CA LEU A 26 2.34 -1.09 -8.47
C LEU A 26 1.19 -0.98 -7.45
N ALA A 27 0.88 -2.07 -6.74
CA ALA A 27 -0.15 -2.07 -5.71
C ALA A 27 0.24 -1.21 -4.50
N LEU A 28 1.51 -1.28 -4.05
CA LEU A 28 2.07 -0.41 -3.02
C LEU A 28 1.95 1.06 -3.40
N PHE A 29 2.36 1.42 -4.62
CA PHE A 29 2.27 2.79 -5.13
C PHE A 29 0.83 3.31 -5.14
N ARG A 30 -0.12 2.50 -5.63
CA ARG A 30 -1.55 2.87 -5.65
C ARG A 30 -2.09 3.11 -4.24
N ARG A 31 -1.75 2.24 -3.28
CA ARG A 31 -2.16 2.38 -1.88
C ARG A 31 -1.55 3.62 -1.22
N ALA A 32 -0.26 3.86 -1.44
CA ALA A 32 0.44 5.04 -0.91
C ALA A 32 -0.20 6.35 -1.43
N ARG A 33 -0.46 6.41 -2.74
CA ARG A 33 -1.15 7.55 -3.37
C ARG A 33 -2.54 7.79 -2.80
N ALA A 34 -3.35 6.73 -2.64
CA ALA A 34 -4.68 6.85 -2.05
C ALA A 34 -4.61 7.29 -0.57
N GLY A 35 -3.62 6.81 0.18
CA GLY A 35 -3.36 7.23 1.56
C GLY A 35 -2.98 8.71 1.66
N ALA A 36 -2.11 9.20 0.78
CA ALA A 36 -1.75 10.61 0.71
C ALA A 36 -2.96 11.50 0.39
N ALA A 37 -3.80 11.09 -0.56
CA ALA A 37 -5.04 11.78 -0.88
C ALA A 37 -6.00 11.81 0.32
N LEU A 38 -6.16 10.69 1.03
CA LEU A 38 -7.03 10.60 2.21
C LEU A 38 -6.56 11.55 3.32
N ARG A 39 -5.25 11.60 3.58
CA ARG A 39 -4.66 12.54 4.55
C ARG A 39 -4.91 13.99 4.16
N LEU A 40 -4.76 14.33 2.88
CA LEU A 40 -5.03 15.67 2.38
C LEU A 40 -6.50 16.06 2.58
N TYR A 41 -7.44 15.18 2.22
CA TYR A 41 -8.87 15.42 2.35
C TYR A 41 -9.28 15.64 3.80
N ARG A 42 -8.77 14.78 4.72
CA ARG A 42 -9.00 14.92 6.16
C ARG A 42 -8.46 16.23 6.72
N ARG A 43 -7.24 16.64 6.32
CA ARG A 43 -6.65 17.93 6.73
C ARG A 43 -7.44 19.13 6.24
N ARG A 44 -8.13 19.02 5.11
CA ARG A 44 -8.94 20.08 4.51
C ARG A 44 -10.41 20.06 4.96
N GLY A 45 -10.85 19.03 5.70
CA GLY A 45 -12.25 18.86 6.09
C GLY A 45 -13.18 18.58 4.90
N TRP A 46 -12.64 18.07 3.79
CA TRP A 46 -13.43 17.71 2.61
C TRP A 46 -14.12 16.36 2.82
N ASN A 47 -15.20 16.11 2.07
CA ASN A 47 -15.84 14.80 2.06
C ASN A 47 -14.86 13.74 1.53
N ASP A 48 -14.46 12.82 2.41
CA ASP A 48 -13.43 11.81 2.15
C ASP A 48 -14.00 10.45 1.72
N HIS A 49 -15.32 10.30 1.57
CA HIS A 49 -15.95 8.99 1.35
C HIS A 49 -15.43 8.28 0.09
N ALA A 50 -15.34 9.00 -1.04
CA ALA A 50 -14.82 8.44 -2.28
C ALA A 50 -13.33 8.07 -2.18
N VAL A 51 -12.54 8.88 -1.49
CA VAL A 51 -11.10 8.65 -1.31
C VAL A 51 -10.85 7.48 -0.35
N ARG A 52 -11.68 7.34 0.69
CA ARG A 52 -11.67 6.20 1.59
C ARG A 52 -11.96 4.90 0.85
N PHE A 53 -13.00 4.88 0.02
CA PHE A 53 -13.30 3.72 -0.83
C PHE A 53 -12.14 3.36 -1.75
N GLN A 54 -11.46 4.35 -2.36
CA GLN A 54 -10.27 4.10 -3.17
C GLN A 54 -9.11 3.54 -2.36
N TYR A 55 -8.89 4.03 -1.14
CA TYR A 55 -7.87 3.52 -0.23
C TYR A 55 -8.15 2.07 0.17
N ASP A 56 -9.39 1.75 0.53
CA ASP A 56 -9.80 0.40 0.91
C ASP A 56 -9.62 -0.58 -0.27
N ARG A 57 -10.01 -0.16 -1.49
CA ARG A 57 -9.77 -0.94 -2.71
C ARG A 57 -8.28 -1.18 -2.96
N ALA A 58 -7.45 -0.14 -2.84
CA ALA A 58 -6.01 -0.28 -3.06
C ALA A 58 -5.35 -1.17 -2.00
N ALA A 59 -5.87 -1.16 -0.76
CA ALA A 59 -5.42 -2.06 0.30
C ALA A 59 -5.76 -3.53 -0.02
N ALA A 60 -6.96 -3.80 -0.54
CA ALA A 60 -7.35 -5.14 -0.98
C ALA A 60 -6.52 -5.62 -2.17
N GLU A 61 -6.27 -4.76 -3.17
CA GLU A 61 -5.40 -5.06 -4.31
C GLU A 61 -3.97 -5.42 -3.86
N LEU A 62 -3.43 -4.69 -2.88
CA LEU A 62 -2.11 -5.00 -2.31
C LEU A 62 -2.10 -6.33 -1.57
N ALA A 63 -3.12 -6.64 -0.77
CA ALA A 63 -3.20 -7.90 -0.06
C ALA A 63 -3.21 -9.10 -1.03
N ILE A 64 -3.96 -9.01 -2.12
CA ILE A 64 -3.99 -10.04 -3.17
C ILE A 64 -2.62 -10.17 -3.87
N ALA A 65 -1.95 -9.05 -4.15
CA ALA A 65 -0.65 -9.07 -4.80
C ALA A 65 0.41 -9.74 -3.91
N LEU A 66 0.42 -9.43 -2.61
CA LEU A 66 1.32 -10.04 -1.64
C LEU A 66 1.05 -11.53 -1.48
N ASP A 67 -0.20 -11.94 -1.30
CA ASP A 67 -0.60 -13.34 -1.20
C ASP A 67 -0.17 -14.14 -2.44
N ARG A 68 -0.38 -13.58 -3.64
CA ARG A 68 0.06 -14.21 -4.89
C ARG A 68 1.58 -14.29 -5.01
N TRP A 69 2.32 -13.31 -4.51
CA TRP A 69 3.78 -13.33 -4.53
C TRP A 69 4.31 -14.37 -3.54
N GLU A 70 3.83 -14.37 -2.30
CA GLU A 70 4.18 -15.36 -1.28
C GLU A 70 3.87 -16.79 -1.75
N HIS A 71 2.72 -17.00 -2.39
CA HIS A 71 2.35 -18.28 -2.96
C HIS A 71 3.32 -18.74 -4.06
N ARG A 72 3.80 -17.82 -4.91
CA ARG A 72 4.78 -18.11 -5.98
C ARG A 72 6.17 -18.42 -5.43
N GLU A 73 6.61 -17.70 -4.41
CA GLU A 73 7.89 -17.96 -3.73
C GLU A 73 7.87 -19.31 -3.01
N THR A 74 6.74 -19.64 -2.36
CA THR A 74 6.60 -20.89 -1.59
C THR A 74 6.34 -22.10 -2.48
N ASN A 75 5.65 -21.91 -3.60
CA ASN A 75 5.34 -22.96 -4.58
C ASN A 75 5.80 -22.53 -5.98
N PRO A 76 7.12 -22.51 -6.23
CA PRO A 76 7.62 -22.23 -7.57
C PRO A 76 7.04 -23.25 -8.54
N THR A 77 6.41 -22.78 -9.61
CA THR A 77 5.78 -23.64 -10.60
C THR A 77 6.88 -24.43 -11.30
N LEU A 78 6.88 -25.76 -11.16
CA LEU A 78 7.95 -26.65 -11.65
C LEU A 78 7.95 -26.86 -13.18
N PHE A 79 7.26 -26.02 -13.95
CA PHE A 79 7.02 -26.20 -15.38
C PHE A 79 7.36 -24.95 -16.17
#